data_AF-A0A8C3DL06-F1
#
_entry.id   AF-A0A8C3DL06-F1
#
_cell.length_a   1.000
_cell.length_b   1.000
_cell.length_c   1.000
_cell.angle_alpha   90.00
_cell.angle_beta   90.00
_cell.angle_gamma   90.00
#
_symmetry.space_group_name_H-M   'P 1'
#
loop_
_entity.id
_entity.type
_entity.pdbx_description
1 polymer ?
#
loop_
_entity_poly.entity_id
_entity_poly.type
_entity_poly.pdbx_seq_one_letter_code
_entity_poly.pdbx_strand_id
1 'polypeptide(L)'
;KEDKEDPSLPPDAYVAQVYYEISRIDWDCSAGPGRIRGIHYGPDIAVPLDIDEEQHSGTFISDYLWGLVPTEWRPRRPPVLPREPLSP
;
A
#
# COMPACT_ATOMS: atom_id res chain seq x y z
N LYS A 1 -9.37 -22.23 30.75
CA LYS A 1 -8.29 -22.13 29.73
C LYS A 1 -8.41 -20.73 29.21
N GLU A 2 -7.41 -19.91 29.53
CA GLU A 2 -7.37 -18.50 29.20
C GLU A 2 -6.80 -18.43 27.79
N ASP A 3 -7.66 -18.15 26.81
CA ASP A 3 -7.26 -17.94 25.43
C ASP A 3 -6.49 -16.63 25.39
N LYS A 4 -5.17 -16.75 25.47
CA LYS A 4 -4.23 -15.65 25.31
C LYS A 4 -4.24 -15.29 23.83
N GLU A 5 -5.09 -14.35 23.44
CA GLU A 5 -5.17 -13.78 22.11
C GLU A 5 -3.77 -13.21 21.76
N ASP A 6 -3.09 -13.87 20.83
CA ASP A 6 -1.82 -13.40 20.29
C ASP A 6 -2.09 -12.06 19.59
N PRO A 7 -1.38 -10.96 19.92
CA PRO A 7 -1.57 -9.65 19.25
C PRO A 7 -1.20 -9.66 17.76
N SER A 8 -0.91 -10.83 17.18
CA SER A 8 -0.70 -11.02 15.75
C SER A 8 -1.95 -10.68 14.94
N LEU A 9 -1.77 -9.84 13.92
CA LEU A 9 -2.81 -9.61 12.92
C LEU A 9 -3.26 -10.93 12.28
N PRO A 10 -4.55 -11.06 11.96
CA PRO A 10 -5.03 -12.22 11.21
C PRO A 10 -4.30 -12.29 9.85
N PRO A 11 -4.05 -13.50 9.31
CA PRO A 11 -3.17 -13.70 8.14
C PRO A 11 -3.56 -12.87 6.91
N ASP A 12 -4.85 -12.71 6.67
CA ASP A 12 -5.49 -11.94 5.62
C ASP A 12 -5.27 -10.42 5.78
N ALA A 13 -5.37 -9.90 7.01
CA ALA A 13 -5.02 -8.51 7.27
C ALA A 13 -3.51 -8.25 7.08
N TYR A 14 -2.66 -9.21 7.48
CA TYR A 14 -1.22 -9.11 7.26
C TYR A 14 -0.88 -9.10 5.75
N VAL A 15 -1.50 -9.97 4.95
CA VAL A 15 -1.28 -9.99 3.49
C VAL A 15 -1.72 -8.68 2.86
N ALA A 16 -2.90 -8.16 3.22
CA ALA A 16 -3.38 -6.86 2.74
C ALA A 16 -2.41 -5.73 3.11
N GLN A 17 -1.89 -5.72 4.34
CA GLN A 17 -0.90 -4.75 4.79
C GLN A 17 0.40 -4.84 3.97
N VAL A 18 0.89 -6.04 3.68
CA VAL A 18 2.11 -6.24 2.86
C VAL A 18 1.90 -5.68 1.45
N TYR A 19 0.76 -5.95 0.81
CA TYR A 19 0.45 -5.38 -0.50
C TYR A 19 0.37 -3.85 -0.47
N TYR A 20 -0.21 -3.28 0.59
CA TYR A 20 -0.23 -1.83 0.78
C TYR A 20 1.16 -1.25 0.98
N GLU A 21 2.03 -1.86 1.80
CA GLU A 21 3.38 -1.34 2.02
C GLU A 21 4.25 -1.38 0.77
N ILE A 22 4.04 -2.37 -0.09
CA ILE A 22 4.77 -2.49 -1.37
C ILE A 22 4.24 -1.51 -2.40
N SER A 23 2.93 -1.55 -2.66
CA SER A 23 2.31 -0.80 -3.76
C SER A 23 1.96 0.64 -3.40
N ARG A 24 1.73 0.90 -2.11
CA ARG A 24 1.17 2.16 -1.58
C ARG A 24 -0.18 2.53 -2.20
N ILE A 25 -0.94 1.53 -2.66
CA ILE A 25 -2.27 1.73 -3.24
C ILE A 25 -3.34 1.40 -2.21
N ASP A 26 -4.25 2.34 -1.98
CA ASP A 26 -5.49 2.11 -1.26
C ASP A 26 -6.62 1.88 -2.27
N TRP A 27 -7.34 0.77 -2.13
CA TRP A 27 -8.35 0.33 -3.11
C TRP A 27 -9.76 0.71 -2.66
N ASP A 28 -10.57 1.21 -3.59
CA ASP A 28 -11.99 1.45 -3.35
C ASP A 28 -12.79 0.16 -3.50
N CYS A 29 -12.97 -0.56 -2.39
CA CYS A 29 -13.77 -1.80 -2.34
C CYS A 29 -15.27 -1.59 -2.59
N SER A 30 -15.75 -0.33 -2.68
CA SER A 30 -17.13 -0.02 -3.07
C SER A 30 -17.30 0.16 -4.59
N ALA A 31 -16.21 0.07 -5.36
CA ALA A 31 -16.26 0.11 -6.81
C ALA A 31 -17.07 -1.06 -7.39
N GLY A 32 -17.75 -0.79 -8.51
CA GLY A 32 -18.48 -1.81 -9.24
C GLY A 32 -17.57 -2.87 -9.84
N PRO A 33 -18.11 -4.05 -10.19
CA PRO A 33 -17.33 -5.10 -10.86
C PRO A 33 -16.77 -4.57 -12.19
N GLY A 34 -15.56 -5.00 -12.55
CA GLY A 34 -14.86 -4.55 -13.75
C GLY A 34 -14.25 -3.13 -13.65
N ARG A 35 -14.33 -2.48 -12.48
CA ARG A 35 -13.73 -1.17 -12.24
C ARG A 35 -12.63 -1.28 -11.19
N ILE A 36 -11.40 -0.97 -11.57
CA ILE A 36 -10.25 -0.93 -10.67
C ILE A 36 -10.05 0.52 -10.24
N ARG A 37 -10.45 0.85 -9.00
CA ARG A 37 -10.35 2.20 -8.44
C ARG A 37 -9.55 2.24 -7.16
N GLY A 38 -8.77 3.30 -6.99
CA GLY A 38 -7.99 3.50 -5.79
C GLY A 38 -7.22 4.81 -5.77
N ILE A 39 -6.31 4.95 -4.81
CA ILE A 39 -5.41 6.09 -4.68
C ILE A 39 -4.00 5.55 -4.44
N HIS A 40 -3.05 5.97 -5.28
CA HIS A 40 -1.64 5.65 -5.11
C HIS A 40 -0.93 6.74 -4.30
N TYR A 41 -0.34 6.37 -3.16
CA TYR A 41 0.41 7.23 -2.26
C TYR A 41 1.92 7.06 -2.49
N GLY A 42 2.41 7.61 -3.59
CA GLY A 42 3.85 7.71 -3.88
C GLY A 42 4.60 8.68 -2.95
N PRO A 43 5.89 8.95 -3.22
CA PRO A 43 6.68 9.93 -2.46
C PRO A 43 6.20 11.38 -2.63
N ASP A 44 5.38 11.64 -3.66
CA ASP A 44 4.86 12.95 -4.03
C ASP A 44 3.35 13.08 -3.68
N ILE A 45 2.60 13.83 -4.49
CA ILE A 45 1.15 14.01 -4.35
C ILE A 45 0.44 12.70 -4.66
N ALA A 46 -0.55 12.34 -3.84
CA ALA A 46 -1.37 11.16 -4.06
C ALA A 46 -2.11 11.25 -5.41
N VAL A 47 -2.11 10.15 -6.16
CA VAL A 47 -2.68 10.10 -7.52
C VAL A 47 -3.89 9.17 -7.54
N PRO A 48 -5.07 9.62 -8.02
CA PRO A 48 -6.23 8.74 -8.16
C PRO A 48 -6.03 7.73 -9.30
N LEU A 49 -6.53 6.52 -9.11
CA LEU A 49 -6.56 5.43 -10.08
C LEU A 49 -8.00 5.13 -10.44
N ASP A 50 -8.28 5.04 -11.74
CA ASP A 50 -9.59 4.67 -12.26
C ASP A 50 -9.44 3.98 -13.63
N ILE A 51 -9.49 2.64 -13.62
CA ILE A 51 -9.24 1.80 -14.79
C ILE A 51 -10.49 0.94 -15.06
N ASP A 52 -10.88 0.87 -16.33
CA ASP A 52 -11.89 -0.05 -16.82
C ASP A 52 -11.25 -1.38 -17.22
N GLU A 53 -11.55 -2.45 -16.48
CA GLU A 53 -10.96 -3.77 -16.69
C GLU A 53 -11.35 -4.36 -18.05
N GLU A 54 -12.52 -4.03 -18.59
CA GLU A 54 -12.97 -4.55 -19.89
C GLU A 54 -12.18 -3.97 -21.07
N GLN A 55 -11.52 -2.83 -20.88
CA GLN A 55 -10.78 -2.12 -21.93
C GLN A 55 -9.30 -2.53 -22.01
N HIS A 56 -8.81 -3.28 -21.02
CA HIS A 56 -7.40 -3.59 -20.87
C HIS A 56 -7.16 -5.06 -20.57
N SER A 57 -6.04 -5.61 -21.04
CA SER A 57 -5.65 -6.96 -20.64
C SER A 57 -5.14 -6.97 -19.19
N GLY A 58 -5.28 -8.10 -18.51
CA GLY A 58 -4.75 -8.27 -17.14
C GLY A 58 -3.23 -8.03 -17.05
N THR A 59 -2.47 -8.37 -18.11
CA THR A 59 -1.04 -8.07 -18.19
C THR A 59 -0.78 -6.57 -18.26
N PHE A 60 -1.51 -5.83 -19.11
CA PHE A 60 -1.36 -4.38 -19.21
C PHE A 60 -1.66 -3.69 -17.87
N ILE A 61 -2.76 -4.10 -17.21
CA ILE A 61 -3.13 -3.55 -15.90
C ILE A 61 -2.02 -3.81 -14.89
N SER A 62 -1.48 -5.03 -14.85
CA SER A 62 -0.38 -5.39 -13.94
C SER A 62 0.87 -4.54 -14.21
N ASP A 63 1.29 -4.44 -15.47
CA ASP A 63 2.47 -3.66 -15.87
C ASP A 63 2.29 -2.17 -15.53
N TYR A 64 1.09 -1.63 -15.75
CA TYR A 64 0.76 -0.25 -15.41
C TYR A 64 0.87 0.00 -13.91
N LEU A 65 0.24 -0.85 -13.08
CA LEU A 65 0.25 -0.69 -11.63
C LEU A 65 1.66 -0.85 -11.05
N TRP A 66 2.44 -1.82 -11.52
CA TRP A 66 3.83 -1.98 -11.09
C TRP A 66 4.74 -0.85 -11.58
N GLY A 67 4.42 -0.22 -12.70
CA GLY A 67 5.11 0.99 -13.18
C GLY A 67 4.96 2.20 -12.27
N LEU A 68 3.94 2.23 -11.39
CA LEU A 68 3.76 3.30 -10.39
C LEU A 68 4.70 3.15 -9.19
N VAL A 69 5.14 1.93 -8.91
CA VAL A 69 5.97 1.62 -7.74
C VAL A 69 7.41 2.05 -8.00
N PRO A 70 7.98 2.96 -7.20
CA PRO A 70 9.36 3.39 -7.39
C PRO A 70 10.34 2.22 -7.25
N THR A 71 11.22 2.07 -8.23
CA THR A 71 12.26 1.01 -8.24
C THR A 71 13.59 1.47 -7.63
N GLU A 72 13.68 2.75 -7.23
CA GLU A 72 14.83 3.30 -6.54
C GLU A 72 14.97 2.71 -5.13
N TRP A 73 16.13 2.12 -4.85
CA TRP A 73 16.50 1.71 -3.49
C TRP A 73 16.83 2.94 -2.65
N ARG A 74 15.84 3.45 -1.91
CA ARG A 74 16.10 4.46 -0.89
C ARG A 74 16.54 3.78 0.41
N PRO A 75 17.55 4.31 1.11
CA PRO A 75 17.86 3.84 2.44
C PRO A 75 16.58 3.89 3.27
N ARG A 76 16.26 2.81 3.99
CA ARG A 76 15.13 2.83 4.93
C ARG A 76 15.31 4.07 5.81
N ARG A 77 14.27 4.90 5.89
CA ARG A 77 14.27 6.08 6.76
C ARG A 77 14.77 5.61 8.13
N PRO A 78 15.85 6.18 8.68
CA PRO A 78 16.27 5.82 10.02
C PRO A 78 15.08 6.00 10.95
N PRO A 79 14.92 5.15 11.99
CA PRO A 79 13.94 5.40 13.03
C PRO A 79 14.09 6.85 13.48
N VAL A 80 12.99 7.60 13.55
CA VAL A 80 13.02 8.93 14.16
C VAL A 80 13.32 8.71 15.64
N LEU A 81 14.59 8.81 16.02
CA LEU A 81 14.97 8.75 17.41
C LEU A 81 14.29 9.91 18.14
N PRO A 82 13.72 9.69 19.34
CA PRO A 82 13.24 10.78 20.17
C PRO A 82 14.35 11.83 20.27
N ARG A 83 14.05 13.09 19.96
CA ARG A 83 14.99 14.17 20.20
C ARG A 83 15.24 14.18 21.69
N GLU A 84 16.46 13.84 22.12
CA GLU A 84 16.89 14.09 23.49
C GLU A 84 16.56 15.56 23.80
N PRO A 85 15.84 15.86 24.89
CA PRO A 85 15.64 17.24 25.28
C PRO A 85 17.02 17.86 25.50
N LEU A 86 17.27 18.99 24.84
CA LEU A 86 18.46 19.79 25.09
C LEU A 86 18.52 20.02 26.60
N SER A 87 19.57 19.49 27.23
CA SER A 87 19.81 19.70 28.65
C SER A 87 19.97 21.21 28.89
N PRO A 88 19.39 21.76 29.97
CA PRO A 88 19.40 23.19 30.27
C PRO A 88 20.82 23.74 30.52
#